data_AF-A0A067EJB6-F1
#
_entry.id   AF-A0A067EJB6-F1
#
_cell.length_a   1.000
_cell.length_b   1.000
_cell.length_c   1.000
_cell.angle_alpha   90.00
_cell.angle_beta   90.00
_cell.angle_gamma   90.00
#
_symmetry.space_group_name_H-M   'P 1'
#
loop_
_entity.id
_entity.type
_entity.pdbx_description
1 polymer ?
#
loop_
_entity_poly.entity_id
_entity_poly.type
_entity_poly.pdbx_seq_one_letter_code
_entity_poly.pdbx_strand_id
1 'polypeptide(L)'
;DWLEKNANYEAIVDGANIGLYQQNFTEGGFSVPQLDAVVKKLYERSGNKWPLVILHNKRLRSLWENPSHRNLVEEWNEKGVLYMTPHGSNDDWYWLYAAVKLRCLLVTNDEMRDHIFELLGSNFFLKWKERHQT
;
A
#
# COMPACT_ATOMS: atom_id res chain seq x y z
N ASP A 1 4.73 -0.99 -17.55
CA ASP A 1 6.02 -1.72 -17.52
C ASP A 1 6.27 -2.53 -16.24
N TRP A 2 6.62 -1.94 -15.07
CA TRP A 2 6.94 -2.76 -13.88
C TRP A 2 5.75 -3.57 -13.36
N LEU A 3 4.59 -2.93 -13.17
CA LEU A 3 3.39 -3.60 -12.69
C LEU A 3 2.91 -4.71 -13.64
N GLU A 4 3.05 -4.50 -14.95
CA GLU A 4 2.65 -5.48 -15.97
C GLU A 4 3.54 -6.71 -15.97
N LYS A 5 4.83 -6.55 -15.64
CA LYS A 5 5.77 -7.67 -15.47
C LYS A 5 5.54 -8.47 -14.18
N ASN A 6 4.83 -7.89 -13.20
CA ASN A 6 4.60 -8.47 -11.86
C ASN A 6 3.09 -8.65 -11.57
N ALA A 7 2.25 -8.75 -12.60
CA ALA A 7 0.79 -8.47 -12.55
C ALA A 7 -0.11 -9.48 -11.82
N ASN A 8 0.38 -10.21 -10.81
CA ASN A 8 -0.36 -11.29 -10.15
C ASN A 8 -0.79 -10.98 -8.70
N TYR A 9 -0.96 -9.70 -8.37
CA TYR A 9 -1.43 -9.26 -7.05
C TYR A 9 -2.95 -9.21 -6.96
N GLU A 10 -3.49 -9.84 -5.91
CA GLU A 10 -4.94 -9.82 -5.61
C GLU A 10 -5.34 -8.71 -4.64
N ALA A 11 -4.35 -8.07 -4.00
CA ALA A 11 -4.56 -6.93 -3.13
C ALA A 11 -3.39 -5.94 -3.21
N ILE A 12 -3.72 -4.66 -3.21
CA ILE A 12 -2.80 -3.53 -3.05
C ILE A 12 -3.02 -2.94 -1.66
N VAL A 13 -1.92 -2.62 -0.97
CA VAL A 13 -1.93 -2.02 0.36
C VAL A 13 -1.30 -0.64 0.28
N ASP A 14 -2.02 0.36 0.78
CA ASP A 14 -1.47 1.67 1.10
C ASP A 14 -0.64 1.56 2.39
N GLY A 15 0.67 1.36 2.22
CA GLY A 15 1.55 1.12 3.35
C GLY A 15 1.66 2.33 4.28
N ALA A 16 1.52 3.55 3.75
CA ALA A 16 1.61 4.78 4.55
C ALA A 16 0.39 4.91 5.45
N ASN A 17 -0.81 4.75 4.90
CA ASN A 17 -2.05 4.82 5.66
C ASN A 17 -2.10 3.75 6.76
N ILE A 18 -1.78 2.50 6.42
CA ILE A 18 -1.80 1.40 7.41
C ILE A 18 -0.73 1.60 8.49
N GLY A 19 0.50 1.98 8.11
CA GLY A 19 1.57 2.18 9.08
C GLY A 19 1.38 3.40 9.99
N LEU A 20 0.55 4.38 9.61
CA LEU A 20 0.30 5.60 10.38
C LEU A 20 -1.06 5.63 11.07
N TYR A 21 -1.92 4.64 10.82
CA TYR A 21 -3.25 4.60 11.41
C TYR A 21 -3.19 4.50 12.94
N GLN A 22 -3.90 5.42 13.61
CA GLN A 22 -3.90 5.62 15.08
C GLN A 22 -2.54 5.94 15.70
N GLN A 23 -1.59 6.50 14.95
CA GLN A 23 -0.26 6.89 15.42
C GLN A 23 -0.15 8.40 15.78
N ASN A 24 -1.25 9.07 16.10
CA ASN A 24 -1.29 10.52 16.32
C ASN A 24 -0.94 10.97 17.76
N PHE A 25 -0.03 10.26 18.44
CA PHE A 25 0.42 10.59 19.80
C PHE A 25 1.88 11.06 19.82
N THR A 26 2.36 11.58 20.96
CA THR A 26 3.66 12.27 21.08
C THR A 26 4.89 11.42 20.73
N GLU A 27 4.79 10.10 20.86
CA GLU A 27 5.80 9.11 20.42
C GLU A 27 5.31 8.30 19.20
N GLY A 28 4.20 8.72 18.60
CA GLY A 28 3.56 8.04 17.50
C GLY A 28 4.44 8.06 16.26
N GLY A 29 4.61 6.88 15.67
CA GLY A 29 5.52 6.65 14.57
C GLY A 29 4.96 5.65 13.58
N PHE A 30 5.73 5.36 12.54
CA PHE A 30 5.30 4.34 11.58
C PHE A 30 5.32 2.95 12.22
N SER A 31 4.17 2.30 12.32
CA SER A 31 3.99 0.99 12.93
C SER A 31 4.20 -0.13 11.90
N VAL A 32 5.43 -0.65 11.85
CA VAL A 32 5.76 -1.85 11.06
C VAL A 32 4.95 -3.09 11.49
N PRO A 33 4.75 -3.37 12.80
CA PRO A 33 3.96 -4.53 13.22
C PRO A 33 2.52 -4.51 12.72
N GLN A 34 1.91 -3.31 12.65
CA GLN A 34 0.56 -3.15 12.12
C GLN A 34 0.49 -3.45 10.62
N LEU A 35 1.45 -2.91 9.85
CA LEU A 35 1.55 -3.21 8.42
C LEU A 35 1.79 -4.70 8.18
N ASP A 36 2.69 -5.32 8.95
CA ASP A 36 2.99 -6.75 8.86
C ASP A 36 1.76 -7.63 9.16
N ALA A 37 0.98 -7.27 10.18
CA ALA A 37 -0.27 -7.97 10.50
C ALA A 37 -1.27 -7.93 9.33
N VAL A 38 -1.42 -6.78 8.66
CA VAL A 38 -2.29 -6.65 7.48
C VAL A 38 -1.76 -7.49 6.31
N VAL A 39 -0.46 -7.42 6.02
CA VAL A 39 0.17 -8.18 4.93
C VAL A 39 -0.01 -9.69 5.15
N LYS A 40 0.28 -10.20 6.36
CA LYS A 40 0.08 -11.61 6.71
C LYS A 40 -1.38 -12.03 6.60
N LYS A 41 -2.30 -11.17 7.04
CA LYS A 41 -3.73 -11.50 6.97
C LYS A 41 -4.23 -11.60 5.53
N LEU A 42 -3.75 -10.73 4.64
CA LEU A 42 -4.05 -10.78 3.22
C LEU A 42 -3.45 -12.03 2.57
N TYR A 43 -2.21 -12.37 2.91
CA TYR A 43 -1.55 -13.58 2.42
C TYR A 43 -2.30 -14.87 2.80
N GLU A 44 -2.79 -14.96 4.03
CA GLU A 44 -3.63 -16.09 4.48
C GLU A 44 -4.96 -16.15 3.71
N ARG A 45 -5.64 -15.00 3.55
CA ARG A 45 -6.96 -14.91 2.89
C ARG A 45 -6.90 -15.22 1.40
N SER A 46 -5.80 -14.87 0.74
CA SER A 46 -5.59 -15.09 -0.71
C SER A 46 -5.10 -16.51 -1.04
N GLY A 47 -4.90 -17.38 -0.04
CA GLY A 47 -4.41 -18.73 -0.26
C GLY A 47 -2.93 -18.75 -0.67
N ASN A 48 -2.08 -18.01 0.04
CA ASN A 48 -0.62 -17.89 -0.17
C ASN A 48 -0.19 -16.95 -1.30
N LYS A 49 -0.95 -15.89 -1.58
CA LYS A 49 -0.52 -14.83 -2.50
C LYS A 49 -0.23 -13.55 -1.75
N TRP A 50 1.00 -13.06 -1.88
CA TRP A 50 1.40 -11.82 -1.23
C TRP A 50 0.66 -10.62 -1.84
N PRO A 51 0.22 -9.65 -1.02
CA PRO A 51 -0.23 -8.36 -1.52
C PRO A 51 0.94 -7.51 -2.02
N LEU A 52 0.65 -6.48 -2.80
CA LEU A 52 1.62 -5.42 -3.11
C LEU A 52 1.45 -4.25 -2.16
N VAL A 53 2.47 -4.00 -1.35
CA VAL A 53 2.56 -2.85 -0.45
C VAL A 53 3.25 -1.70 -1.17
N ILE A 54 2.57 -0.57 -1.28
CA ILE A 54 3.14 0.65 -1.84
C ILE A 54 3.61 1.56 -0.70
N LEU A 55 4.88 1.95 -0.74
CA LEU A 55 5.49 2.83 0.25
C LEU A 55 6.39 3.86 -0.42
N HIS A 56 6.34 5.09 0.09
CA HIS A 56 7.25 6.13 -0.32
C HIS A 56 8.71 5.81 0.05
N ASN A 57 9.64 6.07 -0.87
CA ASN A 57 11.05 5.71 -0.71
C ASN A 57 11.73 6.20 0.57
N LYS A 58 11.41 7.43 1.03
CA LYS A 58 11.93 7.98 2.28
C LYS A 58 11.60 7.07 3.46
N ARG A 59 10.38 6.54 3.49
CA ARG A 59 9.94 5.61 4.53
C ARG A 59 10.68 4.30 4.38
N LEU A 60 10.68 3.72 3.19
CA LEU A 60 11.31 2.43 2.95
C LEU A 60 12.81 2.43 3.30
N ARG A 61 13.53 3.49 2.94
CA ARG A 61 14.95 3.69 3.33
C ARG A 61 15.12 3.73 4.85
N SER A 62 14.29 4.51 5.55
CA SER A 62 14.36 4.57 7.02
C SER A 62 14.10 3.22 7.70
N LEU A 63 13.26 2.38 7.11
CA LEU A 63 13.02 1.02 7.60
C LEU A 63 14.20 0.08 7.32
N TRP A 64 14.89 0.26 6.18
CA TRP A 64 16.09 -0.50 5.82
C TRP A 64 17.29 -0.18 6.71
N GLU A 65 17.42 1.09 7.10
CA GLU A 65 18.49 1.57 7.99
C GLU A 65 18.26 1.16 9.44
N ASN A 66 17.01 0.82 9.82
CA ASN A 66 16.68 0.34 11.15
C ASN A 66 16.96 -1.17 11.30
N PRO A 67 17.93 -1.59 12.14
CA PRO A 67 18.28 -3.00 12.31
C PRO A 67 17.11 -3.89 12.76
N SER A 68 16.14 -3.34 13.50
CA SER A 68 14.98 -4.08 14.00
C SER A 68 13.97 -4.44 12.91
N HIS A 69 13.97 -3.74 11.78
CA HIS A 69 13.03 -3.95 10.68
C HIS A 69 13.68 -4.46 9.40
N ARG A 70 15.00 -4.31 9.29
CA ARG A 70 15.77 -4.65 8.09
C ARG A 70 15.48 -6.04 7.53
N ASN A 71 15.52 -7.07 8.37
CA ASN A 71 15.30 -8.46 7.91
C ASN A 71 13.91 -8.64 7.28
N LEU A 72 12.87 -8.04 7.86
CA LEU A 72 11.50 -8.12 7.33
C LEU A 72 11.38 -7.38 6.00
N VAL A 73 11.99 -6.19 5.90
CA VAL A 73 11.97 -5.39 4.68
C VAL A 73 12.72 -6.10 3.55
N GLU A 74 13.87 -6.70 3.84
CA GLU A 74 14.64 -7.50 2.88
C GLU A 74 13.84 -8.71 2.39
N GLU A 75 13.21 -9.46 3.31
CA GLU A 75 12.32 -10.58 2.98
C GLU A 75 11.17 -10.14 2.05
N TRP A 76 10.51 -9.02 2.37
CA TRP A 76 9.42 -8.49 1.55
C TRP A 76 9.89 -8.03 0.18
N ASN A 77 11.08 -7.44 0.10
CA ASN A 77 11.66 -7.03 -1.17
C ASN A 77 11.99 -8.25 -2.05
N GLU A 78 12.60 -9.29 -1.48
CA GLU A 78 12.91 -10.55 -2.19
C GLU A 78 11.65 -11.26 -2.70
N LYS A 79 10.56 -11.22 -1.92
CA LYS A 79 9.26 -11.78 -2.29
C LYS A 79 8.45 -10.91 -3.26
N GLY A 80 8.94 -9.72 -3.61
CA GLY A 80 8.22 -8.77 -4.46
C GLY A 80 6.96 -8.21 -3.80
N VAL A 81 6.90 -8.16 -2.46
CA VAL A 81 5.78 -7.60 -1.68
C VAL A 81 5.80 -6.07 -1.73
N LEU A 82 6.95 -5.45 -1.99
CA LEU A 82 7.12 -4.00 -1.88
C LEU A 82 7.26 -3.32 -3.24
N TYR A 83 6.55 -2.21 -3.42
CA TYR A 83 6.84 -1.22 -4.46
C TYR A 83 7.23 0.11 -3.83
N MET A 84 8.40 0.60 -4.22
CA MET A 84 8.94 1.87 -3.75
C MET A 84 8.58 3.00 -4.72
N THR A 85 7.82 4.00 -4.25
CA THR A 85 7.52 5.17 -5.09
C THR A 85 8.72 6.14 -5.16
N PRO A 86 8.94 6.81 -6.30
CA PRO A 86 10.04 7.75 -6.47
C PRO A 86 9.87 9.02 -5.63
N HIS A 87 10.95 9.76 -5.40
CA HIS A 87 10.91 11.01 -4.66
C HIS A 87 10.11 12.07 -5.43
N GLY A 88 9.29 12.84 -4.72
CA GLY A 88 8.61 14.02 -5.25
C GLY A 88 7.31 13.72 -6.01
N SER A 89 6.84 12.47 -6.01
CA SER A 89 5.51 12.11 -6.47
C SER A 89 4.60 11.78 -5.29
N ASN A 90 3.29 12.01 -5.48
CA ASN A 90 2.28 11.55 -4.53
C ASN A 90 2.14 10.02 -4.67
N ASP A 91 2.37 9.29 -3.58
CA ASP A 91 2.21 7.84 -3.49
C ASP A 91 0.76 7.38 -3.69
N ASP A 92 -0.22 8.26 -3.49
CA ASP A 92 -1.64 7.99 -3.70
C ASP A 92 -1.97 7.47 -5.10
N TRP A 93 -1.36 8.08 -6.10
CA TRP A 93 -1.57 7.69 -7.49
C TRP A 93 -1.09 6.28 -7.80
N TYR A 94 -0.08 5.80 -7.08
CA TYR A 94 0.53 4.50 -7.36
C TYR A 94 -0.37 3.37 -6.89
N TRP A 95 -0.88 3.44 -5.65
CA TRP A 95 -1.75 2.39 -5.15
C TRP A 95 -3.11 2.43 -5.83
N LEU A 96 -3.59 3.63 -6.19
CA LEU A 96 -4.83 3.77 -6.94
C LEU A 96 -4.70 3.20 -8.35
N TYR A 97 -3.64 3.59 -9.08
CA TYR A 97 -3.38 3.06 -10.42
C TYR A 97 -3.21 1.55 -10.39
N ALA A 98 -2.46 1.00 -9.42
CA ALA A 98 -2.22 -0.43 -9.32
C ALA A 98 -3.53 -1.21 -9.10
N ALA A 99 -4.37 -0.76 -8.15
CA ALA A 99 -5.63 -1.42 -7.84
C ALA A 99 -6.61 -1.35 -9.03
N VAL A 100 -6.72 -0.19 -9.70
CA VAL A 100 -7.58 -0.01 -10.88
C VAL A 100 -7.11 -0.88 -12.05
N LYS A 101 -5.80 -0.84 -12.37
CA LYS A 101 -5.22 -1.55 -13.51
C LYS A 101 -5.33 -3.07 -13.35
N LEU A 102 -5.07 -3.58 -12.14
CA LEU A 102 -5.16 -5.01 -11.83
C LEU A 102 -6.57 -5.48 -11.47
N ARG A 103 -7.51 -4.55 -11.24
CA ARG A 103 -8.89 -4.83 -10.82
C ARG A 103 -8.95 -5.71 -9.57
N CYS A 104 -8.14 -5.36 -8.59
CA CYS A 104 -7.96 -6.13 -7.37
C CYS A 104 -8.33 -5.30 -6.13
N LEU A 105 -8.23 -5.90 -4.94
CA LEU A 105 -8.60 -5.24 -3.69
C LEU A 105 -7.63 -4.08 -3.38
N LEU A 106 -8.14 -3.01 -2.79
CA LEU A 106 -7.35 -1.91 -2.24
C LEU A 106 -7.60 -1.82 -0.74
N VAL A 107 -6.53 -1.85 0.04
CA VAL A 107 -6.56 -1.74 1.50
C VAL A 107 -6.00 -0.39 1.91
N THR A 108 -6.89 0.52 2.29
CA THR A 108 -6.58 1.85 2.82
C THR A 108 -7.78 2.38 3.61
N ASN A 109 -7.53 3.09 4.71
CA ASN A 109 -8.55 3.85 5.43
C ASN A 109 -8.75 5.26 4.86
N ASP A 110 -8.02 5.63 3.80
CA ASP A 110 -8.21 6.93 3.17
C ASP A 110 -9.56 7.00 2.47
N GLU A 111 -10.37 8.01 2.78
CA GLU A 111 -11.68 8.18 2.15
C GLU A 111 -11.61 8.74 0.72
N MET A 112 -10.41 9.14 0.28
CA MET A 112 -10.08 9.77 -1.00
C MET A 112 -10.95 11.00 -1.25
N ARG A 113 -11.10 11.84 -0.21
CA ARG A 113 -11.95 13.06 -0.21
C ARG A 113 -11.28 14.28 -0.83
N ASP A 114 -10.01 14.16 -1.23
CA ASP A 114 -9.27 15.30 -1.77
C ASP A 114 -9.80 15.69 -3.16
N HIS A 115 -9.84 17.00 -3.44
CA HIS A 115 -10.41 17.55 -4.68
C HIS A 115 -9.68 17.04 -5.93
N ILE A 116 -8.44 16.61 -5.77
CA ILE A 116 -7.64 15.97 -6.82
C ILE A 116 -8.33 14.70 -7.36
N PHE A 117 -9.06 13.95 -6.54
CA PHE A 117 -9.78 12.74 -6.98
C PHE A 117 -11.11 13.04 -7.66
N GLU A 118 -11.68 14.24 -7.49
CA GLU A 118 -12.89 14.65 -8.22
C GLU A 118 -12.67 14.70 -9.74
N LEU A 119 -11.42 14.90 -10.17
CA LEU A 119 -10.99 14.85 -11.57
C LEU A 119 -11.18 13.47 -12.22
N LEU A 120 -11.32 12.40 -11.43
CA LEU A 120 -11.54 11.03 -11.92
C LEU A 120 -13.01 10.74 -12.32
N GLY A 121 -13.90 11.72 -12.15
CA GLY A 121 -15.31 11.60 -12.48
C GLY A 121 -16.11 11.00 -11.31
N SER A 122 -16.95 11.83 -10.69
CA SER A 122 -17.64 11.54 -9.43
C SER A 122 -18.42 10.22 -9.43
N ASN A 123 -19.14 9.88 -10.50
CA ASN A 123 -19.99 8.67 -10.52
C ASN A 123 -19.23 7.35 -10.74
N PHE A 124 -18.15 7.34 -11.51
CA PHE A 124 -17.39 6.10 -11.77
C PHE A 124 -16.49 5.77 -10.58
N PHE A 125 -15.81 6.78 -10.05
CA PHE A 125 -14.89 6.61 -8.93
C PHE A 125 -15.60 6.13 -7.65
N LEU A 126 -16.78 6.68 -7.34
CA LEU A 126 -17.57 6.22 -6.18
C LEU A 126 -17.97 4.74 -6.28
N LYS A 127 -18.46 4.30 -7.45
CA LYS A 127 -18.81 2.88 -7.68
C LYS A 127 -17.58 1.97 -7.65
N TRP A 128 -16.45 2.44 -8.15
CA TRP A 128 -15.20 1.69 -8.08
C TRP A 128 -14.75 1.53 -6.61
N LYS A 129 -14.81 2.62 -5.82
CA LYS A 129 -14.45 2.64 -4.40
C LYS A 129 -15.27 1.63 -3.59
N GLU A 130 -16.59 1.65 -3.72
CA GLU A 130 -17.50 0.70 -3.05
C GLU A 130 -17.19 -0.77 -3.34
N ARG A 131 -16.65 -1.07 -4.53
CA ARG A 131 -16.37 -2.44 -4.96
C ARG A 131 -14.99 -2.95 -4.53
N HIS A 132 -14.00 -2.08 -4.39
CA HIS A 132 -12.60 -2.49 -4.24
C HIS A 132 -11.94 -2.07 -2.94
N GLN A 133 -12.45 -1.06 -2.24
CA GLN A 133 -11.89 -0.60 -0.97
C GLN A 133 -12.41 -1.43 0.20
N THR A 134 -11.52 -1.88 1.08
CA THR A 134 -11.85 -2.60 2.33
C THR A 134 -10.91 -2.25 3.47
#